data_AF-A0A8T3C9Z7-F1
#
_entry.id   AF-A0A8T3C9Z7-F1
#
_cell.length_a   1.000
_cell.length_b   1.000
_cell.length_c   1.000
_cell.angle_alpha   90.00
_cell.angle_beta   90.00
_cell.angle_gamma   90.00
#
_symmetry.space_group_name_H-M   'P 1'
#
loop_
_entity.id
_entity.type
_entity.pdbx_description
1 polymer ?
#
loop_
_entity_poly.entity_id
_entity_poly.type
_entity_poly.pdbx_seq_one_letter_code
_entity_poly.pdbx_strand_id
1 'polypeptide(L)'
;MAAADEEEVKLGSSKPMIATQAEMVEERVPIPYRDQCAHLLIPLNKCRVKELYLPWKCEVERHAYEKCEYELVMERMLQMQKIRELEERRKKAGQTKPQGAGIPIIASTANT
;
A
#
# COMPACT_ATOMS: atom_id res chain seq x y z
N MET A 1 12.36 -35.91 -6.57
CA MET A 1 11.28 -34.99 -6.98
C MET A 1 11.29 -33.83 -6.01
N ALA A 2 12.02 -32.76 -6.35
CA ALA A 2 12.03 -31.56 -5.53
C ALA A 2 10.69 -30.85 -5.73
N ALA A 3 10.02 -30.54 -4.62
CA ALA A 3 8.85 -29.69 -4.62
C ALA A 3 9.22 -28.35 -5.27
N ALA A 4 8.53 -28.00 -6.35
CA ALA A 4 8.53 -26.64 -6.83
C ALA A 4 7.68 -25.86 -5.83
N ASP A 5 8.32 -25.25 -4.85
CA ASP A 5 7.67 -24.23 -4.03
C ASP A 5 7.27 -23.10 -4.99
N GLU A 6 5.97 -22.93 -5.21
CA GLU A 6 5.43 -21.76 -5.90
C GLU A 6 5.75 -20.54 -5.03
N GLU A 7 6.88 -19.87 -5.33
CA GLU A 7 7.25 -18.61 -4.68
C GLU A 7 6.30 -17.51 -5.19
N GLU A 8 5.08 -17.49 -4.65
CA GLU A 8 4.08 -16.47 -4.94
C GLU A 8 4.40 -15.20 -4.12
N VAL A 9 4.56 -14.05 -4.77
CA VAL A 9 4.74 -12.78 -4.07
C VAL A 9 3.41 -12.37 -3.48
N LYS A 10 3.27 -12.51 -2.16
CA LYS A 10 2.10 -12.06 -1.42
C LYS A 10 1.95 -10.53 -1.58
N LEU A 11 0.94 -10.11 -2.34
CA LEU A 11 0.64 -8.70 -2.58
C LEU A 11 -0.22 -8.14 -1.45
N GLY A 12 0.18 -6.98 -0.93
CA GLY A 12 -0.47 -6.32 0.21
C GLY A 12 0.54 -5.67 1.15
N SER A 13 0.11 -4.70 1.95
CA SER A 13 0.98 -4.15 3.00
C SER A 13 1.03 -5.07 4.22
N SER A 14 2.14 -5.06 4.93
CA SER A 14 2.28 -5.75 6.22
C SER A 14 1.49 -5.06 7.36
N LYS A 15 1.15 -3.78 7.20
CA LYS A 15 0.53 -2.96 8.23
C LYS A 15 -0.97 -3.26 8.38
N PRO A 16 -1.50 -3.32 9.63
CA PRO A 16 -2.93 -3.46 9.85
C PRO A 16 -3.68 -2.18 9.45
N MET A 17 -4.90 -2.34 8.95
CA MET A 17 -5.81 -1.22 8.73
C MET A 17 -6.45 -0.82 10.07
N ILE A 18 -6.01 0.30 10.63
CA ILE A 18 -6.46 0.78 11.95
C ILE A 18 -7.73 1.63 11.84
N ALA A 19 -7.84 2.47 10.81
CA ALA A 19 -9.01 3.28 10.58
C ALA A 19 -10.16 2.44 10.03
N THR A 20 -11.36 2.58 10.60
CA THR A 20 -12.55 1.90 10.11
C THR A 20 -13.09 2.57 8.84
N GLN A 21 -13.85 1.82 8.06
CA GLN A 21 -14.46 2.35 6.83
C GLN A 21 -15.47 3.48 7.12
N ALA A 22 -16.19 3.40 8.23
CA ALA A 22 -17.14 4.42 8.65
C ALA A 22 -16.44 5.75 8.98
N GLU A 23 -15.34 5.70 9.76
CA GLU A 23 -14.54 6.88 10.10
C GLU A 23 -13.97 7.57 8.86
N MET A 24 -13.45 6.80 7.89
CA MET A 24 -12.92 7.37 6.63
C MET A 24 -14.00 8.07 5.78
N VAL A 25 -15.25 7.61 5.87
CA VAL A 25 -16.38 8.23 5.17
C VAL A 25 -16.83 9.50 5.89
N GLU A 26 -16.95 9.45 7.22
CA GLU A 26 -17.32 10.59 8.06
C GLU A 26 -16.36 11.76 7.88
N GLU A 27 -15.06 11.48 7.90
CA GLU A 27 -13.99 12.48 7.72
C GLU A 27 -13.72 12.81 6.24
N ARG A 28 -14.54 12.27 5.32
CA ARG A 28 -14.48 12.52 3.87
C ARG A 28 -13.08 12.30 3.28
N VAL A 29 -12.38 11.26 3.74
CA VAL A 29 -11.06 10.90 3.21
C VAL A 29 -11.19 10.49 1.73
N PRO A 30 -10.45 11.12 0.79
CA PRO A 30 -10.50 10.76 -0.62
C PRO A 30 -10.01 9.33 -0.84
N ILE A 31 -10.61 8.62 -1.80
CA ILE A 31 -10.28 7.23 -2.18
C ILE A 31 -8.76 6.96 -2.26
N PRO A 32 -7.92 7.79 -2.91
CA PRO A 32 -6.48 7.50 -3.00
C PRO A 32 -5.75 7.48 -1.65
N TYR A 33 -6.29 8.12 -0.62
CA TYR A 33 -5.71 8.22 0.71
C TYR A 33 -6.37 7.27 1.74
N ARG A 34 -7.19 6.32 1.27
CA ARG A 34 -7.79 5.28 2.11
C ARG A 34 -6.89 4.05 2.20
N ASP A 35 -5.62 4.29 2.52
CA ASP A 35 -4.60 3.27 2.70
C ASP A 35 -4.44 2.89 4.18
N GLN A 36 -3.48 2.03 4.50
CA GLN A 36 -3.19 1.62 5.87
C GLN A 36 -2.78 2.82 6.76
N CYS A 37 -2.34 3.94 6.18
CA CYS A 37 -1.88 5.14 6.89
C CYS A 37 -3.01 6.17 7.14
N ALA A 38 -4.24 5.93 6.69
CA ALA A 38 -5.38 6.84 6.84
C ALA A 38 -5.67 7.25 8.29
N HIS A 39 -5.35 6.40 9.27
CA HIS A 39 -5.51 6.69 10.71
C HIS A 39 -4.64 7.86 11.19
N LEU A 40 -3.54 8.18 10.50
CA LEU A 40 -2.70 9.36 10.77
C LEU A 40 -3.15 10.59 9.98
N LEU A 41 -3.80 10.39 8.83
CA LEU A 41 -4.29 11.47 7.98
C LEU A 41 -5.49 12.20 8.62
N ILE A 42 -6.39 11.46 9.27
CA ILE A 42 -7.55 12.02 9.96
C ILE A 42 -7.13 13.07 11.01
N PRO A 43 -6.26 12.77 12.00
CA PRO A 43 -5.83 13.77 12.97
C PRO A 43 -5.02 14.91 12.33
N LEU A 44 -4.22 14.64 11.29
CA LEU A 44 -3.51 15.68 10.54
C LEU A 44 -4.48 16.68 9.90
N ASN A 45 -5.54 16.20 9.26
CA ASN A 45 -6.54 17.07 8.63
C ASN A 45 -7.32 17.88 9.68
N LYS A 46 -7.64 17.29 10.85
CA LYS A 46 -8.23 18.03 11.97
C LYS A 46 -7.32 19.16 12.47
N CYS A 47 -6.02 18.89 12.61
CA CYS A 47 -5.03 19.89 12.99
C CYS A 47 -4.93 21.02 11.93
N ARG A 48 -4.87 20.65 10.64
CA ARG A 48 -4.80 21.62 9.54
C ARG A 48 -6.00 22.56 9.48
N VAL A 49 -7.22 22.03 9.65
CA VAL A 49 -8.44 22.87 9.68
C VAL A 49 -8.44 23.78 10.89
N LYS A 50 -8.07 23.27 12.08
CA LYS A 50 -8.01 24.05 13.33
C LYS A 50 -7.01 25.20 13.26
N GLU A 51 -5.81 24.95 12.72
CA GLU A 51 -4.73 25.92 12.62
C GLU A 51 -4.74 26.69 11.29
N LEU A 52 -5.83 26.62 10.51
CA LEU A 52 -5.99 27.32 9.22
C LEU A 52 -4.84 27.06 8.22
N TYR A 53 -4.32 25.82 8.20
CA TYR A 53 -3.26 25.36 7.29
C TYR A 53 -1.95 26.16 7.39
N LEU A 54 -1.61 26.67 8.56
CA LEU A 54 -0.33 27.36 8.78
C LEU A 54 0.86 26.41 8.56
N PRO A 55 1.88 26.79 7.76
CA PRO A 55 2.97 25.89 7.37
C PRO A 55 3.82 25.32 8.51
N TRP A 56 3.94 26.05 9.62
CA TRP A 56 4.76 25.68 10.79
C TRP A 56 3.96 24.98 11.90
N LYS A 57 2.70 24.63 11.62
CA LYS A 57 1.83 23.89 12.53
C LYS A 57 1.60 22.47 12.01
N CYS A 58 1.31 21.55 12.92
CA CYS A 58 1.04 20.14 12.62
C CYS A 58 2.23 19.38 11.99
N GLU A 59 3.47 19.82 12.22
CA GLU A 59 4.67 19.21 11.63
C GLU A 59 4.89 17.78 12.11
N VAL A 60 4.60 17.51 13.38
CA VAL A 60 4.80 16.18 13.99
C VAL A 60 3.83 15.17 13.39
N GLU A 61 2.55 15.53 13.31
CA GLU A 61 1.50 14.71 12.70
C GLU A 61 1.77 14.51 11.21
N ARG A 62 2.24 15.55 10.53
CA ARG A 62 2.62 15.48 9.13
C ARG A 62 3.77 14.50 8.91
N HIS A 63 4.83 14.63 9.70
CA HIS A 63 6.01 13.76 9.56
C HIS A 63 5.69 12.31 9.91
N ALA A 64 4.82 12.07 10.89
CA ALA A 64 4.34 10.73 11.21
C ALA A 64 3.58 10.09 10.03
N TYR A 65 2.69 10.85 9.38
CA TYR A 65 1.97 10.40 8.19
C TYR A 65 2.93 10.11 7.02
N GLU A 66 3.84 11.03 6.72
CA GLU A 66 4.83 10.88 5.63
C GLU A 66 5.76 9.68 5.85
N LYS A 67 6.18 9.43 7.10
CA LYS A 67 6.96 8.24 7.45
C LYS A 67 6.17 6.96 7.19
N CYS A 68 4.87 6.95 7.53
CA CYS A 68 4.03 5.79 7.30
C CYS A 68 3.89 5.48 5.80
N GLU A 69 3.64 6.50 4.98
CA GLU A 69 3.56 6.38 3.51
C GLU A 69 4.90 5.92 2.91
N TYR A 70 6.01 6.47 3.40
CA TYR A 70 7.34 6.07 2.95
C TYR A 70 7.57 4.57 3.15
N GLU A 71 7.25 4.05 4.34
CA GLU A 71 7.37 2.62 4.63
C GLU A 71 6.48 1.76 3.70
N LEU A 72 5.25 2.20 3.40
CA LEU A 72 4.36 1.50 2.46
C LEU A 72 4.94 1.46 1.03
N VAL A 73 5.53 2.56 0.58
CA VAL A 73 6.17 2.62 -0.74
C VAL A 73 7.39 1.70 -0.78
N MET A 74 8.20 1.67 0.28
CA MET A 74 9.36 0.78 0.37
C MET A 74 8.96 -0.70 0.33
N GLU A 75 7.91 -1.09 1.07
CA GLU A 75 7.34 -2.45 1.01
C GLU A 75 6.95 -2.82 -0.43
N ARG A 76 6.25 -1.91 -1.12
CA ARG A 76 5.82 -2.11 -2.51
C ARG A 76 6.99 -2.21 -3.48
N MET A 77 8.04 -1.41 -3.29
CA MET A 77 9.25 -1.47 -4.11
C MET A 77 9.94 -2.83 -3.99
N LEU A 78 10.06 -3.36 -2.77
CA LEU A 78 10.63 -4.69 -2.52
C LEU A 78 9.78 -5.81 -3.15
N GLN A 79 8.45 -5.71 -3.04
CA GLN A 79 7.53 -6.65 -3.72
C GLN A 79 7.72 -6.61 -5.24
N MET A 80 7.81 -5.41 -5.83
CA MET A 80 8.05 -5.25 -7.27
C MET A 80 9.42 -5.76 -7.72
N GLN A 81 10.46 -5.66 -6.89
CA GLN A 81 11.76 -6.27 -7.17
C GLN A 81 11.65 -7.80 -7.21
N LYS A 82 11.02 -8.42 -6.21
CA LYS A 82 10.78 -9.87 -6.18
C LYS A 82 9.96 -10.35 -7.37
N ILE A 83 8.88 -9.64 -7.73
CA ILE A 83 8.08 -9.97 -8.92
C ILE A 83 8.95 -9.95 -10.18
N ARG A 84 9.78 -8.92 -10.36
CA ARG A 84 10.70 -8.83 -11.52
C ARG A 84 11.71 -9.98 -11.54
N GLU A 85 12.31 -10.33 -10.42
CA GLU A 85 13.25 -11.45 -10.33
C GLU A 85 12.59 -12.79 -10.69
N LEU A 86 11.38 -13.03 -10.19
CA LEU A 86 10.61 -14.23 -10.52
C LEU A 86 10.20 -14.25 -11.99
N GLU A 87 9.79 -13.11 -12.56
CA GLU A 87 9.51 -13.00 -13.99
C GLU A 87 10.75 -13.34 -14.84
N GLU A 88 11.94 -12.86 -14.47
CA GLU A 88 13.19 -13.20 -15.16
C GLU A 88 13.55 -14.69 -15.01
N ARG A 89 13.34 -15.29 -13.83
CA ARG A 89 13.50 -16.75 -13.63
C ARG A 89 12.53 -17.55 -14.51
N ARG A 90 11.26 -17.13 -14.59
CA ARG A 90 10.23 -17.78 -15.42
C ARG A 90 10.54 -17.68 -16.91
N LYS A 91 11.04 -16.53 -17.37
CA LYS A 91 11.52 -16.34 -18.75
C LYS A 91 12.67 -17.28 -19.08
N LYS A 92 13.66 -17.41 -18.19
CA LYS A 92 14.79 -18.35 -18.35
C LYS A 92 14.34 -19.81 -18.38
N ALA A 93 13.29 -20.16 -17.65
CA ALA A 93 12.68 -21.49 -17.65
C ALA A 93 11.79 -21.78 -18.88
N GLY A 94 11.71 -20.86 -19.86
CA GLY A 94 10.96 -21.07 -21.11
C GLY A 94 9.43 -20.96 -20.99
N GLN A 95 8.91 -20.46 -19.86
CA GLN A 95 7.46 -20.28 -19.67
C GLN A 95 6.97 -18.99 -20.34
N THR A 96 6.08 -19.10 -21.33
CA THR A 96 5.38 -17.95 -21.93
C THR A 96 4.24 -17.47 -21.03
N LYS A 97 4.22 -16.18 -20.69
CA LYS A 97 3.19 -15.54 -19.85
C LYS A 97 1.81 -15.67 -20.52
N PRO A 98 0.74 -16.06 -19.81
CA PRO A 98 -0.62 -15.99 -20.38
C PRO A 98 -0.94 -14.54 -20.75
N GLN A 99 -1.42 -14.36 -21.99
CA GLN A 99 -1.77 -13.06 -22.54
C GLN A 99 -2.92 -12.46 -21.72
N GLY A 100 -2.73 -11.27 -21.13
CA GLY A 100 -3.73 -10.59 -20.31
C GLY A 100 -3.48 -10.55 -18.80
N ALA A 101 -2.46 -11.27 -18.30
CA ALA A 101 -2.04 -11.13 -16.90
C ALA A 101 -1.14 -9.88 -16.76
N GLY A 102 -1.76 -8.72 -16.52
CA GLY A 102 -1.05 -7.56 -15.97
C GLY A 102 -0.32 -7.93 -14.68
N ILE A 103 0.62 -7.09 -14.22
CA ILE A 103 1.12 -7.19 -12.84
C ILE A 103 -0.13 -7.32 -11.95
N PRO A 104 -0.22 -8.28 -11.02
CA PRO A 104 -1.37 -8.43 -10.15
C PRO A 104 -1.40 -7.23 -9.18
N ILE A 105 -1.82 -6.06 -9.65
CA ILE A 105 -1.90 -4.81 -8.86
C ILE A 105 -3.02 -4.93 -7.81
N ILE A 106 -3.90 -5.91 -7.98
CA ILE A 106 -5.04 -6.19 -7.14
C ILE A 106 -4.82 -7.61 -6.62
N ALA A 107 -4.52 -7.74 -5.32
CA ALA A 107 -4.76 -9.00 -4.65
C ALA A 107 -6.24 -9.36 -4.85
N SER A 108 -6.55 -10.65 -5.01
CA SER A 108 -7.92 -11.19 -5.12
C SER A 108 -8.89 -10.36 -4.29
N THR A 109 -9.92 -9.83 -4.95
CA THR A 109 -10.96 -8.96 -4.38
C THR A 109 -11.24 -9.37 -2.93
N ALA A 110 -10.89 -8.50 -1.98
CA ALA A 110 -11.30 -8.67 -0.60
C ALA A 110 -12.81 -8.91 -0.59
N ASN A 111 -13.23 -10.06 -0.07
CA ASN A 111 -14.62 -10.26 0.32
C ASN A 111 -15.01 -9.11 1.24
N THR A 112 -16.15 -8.49 0.90
CA THR A 112 -17.04 -7.63 1.69
C THR A 112 -16.65 -7.38 3.15
#